data_AF-H1ZVH6-F1
#
_entry.id   AF-H1ZVH6-F1
#
_cell.length_a   1.000
_cell.length_b   1.000
_cell.length_c   1.000
_cell.angle_alpha   90.00
_cell.angle_beta   90.00
_cell.angle_gamma   90.00
#
_symmetry.space_group_name_H-M   'P 1'
#
loop_
_entity.id
_entity.type
_entity.pdbx_description
1 polymer ?
#
loop_
_entity_poly.entity_id
_entity_poly.type
_entity_poly.pdbx_seq_one_letter_code
_entity_poly.pdbx_strand_id
1 'polypeptide(L)'
;MTLNFFDQFMSPTLLGIPLMALALSLPWLLLPAPTTRWLNNRLLTLQGWLISQFTQQLLLPINPGGHKWAILLTSLMTFLIT
;
A
#
# COMPACT_ATOMS: atom_id res chain seq x y z
N MET A 1 10.56 -2.15 35.30
CA MET A 1 10.16 -3.22 34.36
C MET A 1 11.28 -3.37 33.34
N THR A 2 11.77 -4.59 33.11
CA THR A 2 12.75 -4.86 32.04
C THR A 2 12.02 -4.86 30.71
N LEU A 3 12.12 -3.76 29.95
CA LEU A 3 11.61 -3.72 28.59
C LEU A 3 12.52 -4.59 27.72
N ASN A 4 11.98 -5.65 27.16
CA ASN A 4 12.69 -6.50 26.22
C ASN A 4 12.53 -5.91 24.81
N PHE A 5 13.64 -5.68 24.10
CA PHE A 5 13.62 -5.16 22.73
C PHE A 5 12.85 -6.04 21.76
N PHE A 6 12.66 -7.33 22.07
CA PHE A 6 11.91 -8.24 21.20
C PHE A 6 10.39 -8.17 21.36
N ASP A 7 9.88 -7.57 22.44
CA ASP A 7 8.43 -7.51 22.69
C ASP A 7 7.69 -6.72 21.60
N GLN A 8 8.36 -5.76 20.93
CA GLN A 8 7.80 -4.99 19.82
C GLN A 8 7.50 -5.81 18.56
N PHE A 9 8.06 -7.02 18.43
CA PHE A 9 7.83 -7.91 17.29
C PHE A 9 6.78 -8.99 17.58
N MET A 10 6.24 -9.03 18.81
CA MET A 10 5.15 -9.95 19.12
C MET A 10 3.90 -9.59 18.33
N SER A 11 3.14 -10.61 17.92
CA SER A 11 1.87 -10.39 17.24
C SER A 11 0.89 -9.67 18.17
N PRO A 12 0.39 -8.48 17.80
CA PRO A 12 -0.41 -7.67 18.70
C PRO A 12 -1.78 -8.32 18.94
N THR A 13 -2.18 -8.36 20.21
CA THR A 13 -3.50 -8.82 20.64
C THR A 13 -4.15 -7.75 21.52
N LEU A 14 -5.46 -7.58 21.40
CA LEU A 14 -6.24 -6.67 22.24
C LEU A 14 -7.47 -7.42 22.76
N LEU A 15 -7.65 -7.46 24.09
CA LEU A 15 -8.74 -8.20 24.73
C LEU A 15 -8.83 -9.68 24.29
N GLY A 16 -7.70 -10.31 24.01
CA GLY A 16 -7.63 -11.70 23.51
C GLY A 16 -7.89 -11.87 22.01
N ILE A 17 -8.13 -10.77 21.28
CA ILE A 17 -8.37 -10.79 19.83
C ILE A 17 -7.06 -10.49 19.09
N PRO A 18 -6.60 -11.34 18.15
CA PRO A 18 -5.42 -11.06 17.34
C PRO A 18 -5.71 -9.95 16.31
N LEU A 19 -4.88 -8.91 16.30
CA LEU A 19 -5.07 -7.73 15.43
C LEU A 19 -4.50 -7.90 14.02
N MET A 20 -3.89 -9.05 13.71
CA MET A 20 -3.25 -9.33 12.42
C MET A 20 -4.22 -9.20 11.23
N ALA A 21 -5.45 -9.69 11.37
CA ALA A 21 -6.44 -9.60 10.29
C ALA A 21 -6.87 -8.15 10.01
N LEU A 22 -6.98 -7.33 11.06
CA LEU A 22 -7.23 -5.89 10.92
C LEU A 22 -6.06 -5.19 10.25
N ALA A 23 -4.83 -5.46 10.69
CA ALA A 23 -3.62 -4.86 10.11
C ALA A 23 -3.49 -5.16 8.60
N LEU A 24 -3.84 -6.37 8.16
CA LEU A 24 -3.77 -6.75 6.74
C LEU A 24 -4.91 -6.17 5.88
N SER A 25 -6.05 -5.81 6.47
CA SER A 25 -7.21 -5.30 5.72
C SER A 25 -7.33 -3.77 5.72
N LEU A 26 -6.75 -3.11 6.73
CA LEU A 26 -6.75 -1.65 6.91
C LEU A 26 -6.19 -0.86 5.72
N PRO A 27 -5.02 -1.23 5.14
CA PRO A 27 -4.44 -0.49 4.02
C PRO A 27 -5.40 -0.30 2.85
N TRP A 28 -6.14 -1.35 2.51
CA TRP A 28 -7.13 -1.32 1.43
C TRP A 28 -8.34 -0.43 1.78
N LEU A 29 -8.77 -0.41 3.05
CA LEU A 29 -9.89 0.42 3.50
C LEU A 29 -9.56 1.91 3.57
N LEU A 30 -8.30 2.26 3.86
CA LEU A 30 -7.85 3.63 4.01
C LEU A 30 -7.44 4.30 2.69
N LEU A 31 -7.18 3.50 1.66
CA LEU A 31 -6.88 3.99 0.32
C LEU A 31 -8.10 4.68 -0.30
N PRO A 32 -8.03 6.00 -0.58
CA PRO A 32 -9.18 6.72 -1.11
C PRO A 32 -9.47 6.31 -2.56
N ALA A 33 -10.73 6.02 -2.83
CA ALA A 33 -11.19 5.70 -4.17
C ALA A 33 -11.34 6.97 -5.02
N PRO A 34 -11.00 6.93 -6.32
CA PRO A 34 -11.26 8.03 -7.24
C PRO A 34 -12.77 8.27 -7.37
N THR A 35 -13.15 9.55 -7.51
CA THR A 35 -14.57 9.94 -7.71
C THR A 35 -14.87 10.12 -9.19
N THR A 36 -16.15 10.07 -9.58
CA THR A 36 -16.61 10.35 -10.96
C THR A 36 -16.47 11.81 -11.39
N ARG A 37 -16.00 12.68 -10.50
CA ARG A 37 -15.78 14.10 -10.80
C ARG A 37 -14.60 14.27 -11.75
N TRP A 38 -14.70 15.27 -12.64
CA TRP A 38 -13.63 15.59 -13.58
C TRP A 38 -12.33 16.04 -12.88
N LEU A 39 -12.44 16.83 -11.81
CA LEU A 39 -11.31 17.28 -11.01
C LEU A 39 -11.13 16.43 -9.75
N ASN A 40 -9.94 15.84 -9.62
CA ASN A 40 -9.52 15.11 -8.43
C ASN A 40 -9.17 16.07 -7.28
N ASN A 41 -9.33 15.59 -6.04
CA ASN A 41 -8.82 16.32 -4.87
C ASN A 41 -7.29 16.20 -4.78
N ARG A 42 -6.66 17.04 -3.96
CA ARG A 42 -5.20 17.11 -3.81
C ARG A 42 -4.57 15.76 -3.44
N LEU A 43 -5.24 15.01 -2.58
CA LEU A 43 -4.74 13.71 -2.12
C LEU A 43 -4.74 12.69 -3.27
N LEU A 44 -5.85 12.57 -4.00
CA LEU A 44 -5.97 11.70 -5.18
C LEU A 44 -4.98 12.11 -6.28
N THR A 45 -4.72 13.41 -6.46
CA THR A 45 -3.71 13.87 -7.43
C THR A 45 -2.29 13.44 -7.04
N LEU A 46 -1.93 13.55 -5.75
CA LEU A 46 -0.62 13.12 -5.27
C LEU A 46 -0.46 11.59 -5.33
N GLN A 47 -1.51 10.86 -4.96
CA GLN A 47 -1.55 9.40 -5.07
C GLN A 47 -1.37 8.95 -6.52
N GLY A 48 -2.13 9.52 -7.45
CA GLY A 48 -2.02 9.21 -8.88
C GLY A 48 -0.63 9.55 -9.45
N TRP A 49 -0.07 10.70 -9.05
CA TRP A 49 1.29 11.08 -9.42
C TRP A 49 2.34 10.09 -8.91
N LEU A 50 2.26 9.68 -7.64
CA LEU A 50 3.17 8.71 -7.04
C LEU A 50 3.08 7.35 -7.76
N ILE A 51 1.86 6.85 -7.99
CA ILE A 51 1.64 5.58 -8.71
C ILE A 51 2.26 5.66 -10.11
N SER A 52 2.02 6.74 -10.85
CA SER A 52 2.60 6.92 -12.19
C SER A 52 4.12 6.87 -12.18
N GLN A 53 4.74 7.64 -11.28
CA GLN A 53 6.21 7.73 -11.19
C GLN A 53 6.83 6.39 -10.80
N PHE A 54 6.26 5.71 -9.80
CA PHE A 54 6.74 4.41 -9.38
C PHE A 54 6.59 3.37 -10.50
N THR A 55 5.42 3.32 -11.15
CA THR A 55 5.16 2.40 -12.27
C THR A 55 6.17 2.60 -13.38
N GLN A 56 6.43 3.86 -13.75
CA GLN A 56 7.40 4.21 -14.78
C GLN A 56 8.82 3.77 -14.37
N GLN A 57 9.27 4.12 -13.17
CA GLN A 57 10.63 3.77 -12.71
C GLN A 57 10.85 2.27 -12.62
N LEU A 58 9.86 1.52 -12.13
CA LEU A 58 9.94 0.08 -12.00
C LEU A 58 10.01 -0.59 -13.38
N LEU A 59 9.19 -0.13 -14.33
CA LEU A 59 9.03 -0.77 -15.62
C LEU A 59 10.00 -0.29 -16.69
N LEU A 60 10.65 0.88 -16.53
CA LEU A 60 11.59 1.44 -17.50
C LEU A 60 12.69 0.47 -17.96
N PRO A 61 13.34 -0.34 -17.08
CA PRO A 61 14.34 -1.31 -17.53
C PRO A 61 13.73 -2.62 -18.06
N ILE A 62 12.41 -2.79 -18.02
CA ILE A 62 11.72 -4.04 -18.35
C ILE A 62 11.23 -3.97 -19.81
N ASN A 63 11.33 -5.11 -20.51
CA ASN A 63 10.81 -5.20 -21.87
C ASN A 63 9.28 -5.04 -21.93
N PRO A 64 8.71 -4.71 -23.11
CA PRO A 64 7.26 -4.56 -23.25
C PRO A 64 6.43 -5.77 -22.83
N GLY A 65 6.99 -6.99 -23.00
CA GLY A 65 6.35 -8.23 -22.55
C GLY A 65 6.18 -8.33 -21.03
N GLY A 66 7.01 -7.64 -20.25
CA GLY A 66 6.93 -7.56 -18.80
C GLY A 66 5.94 -6.51 -18.29
N HIS A 67 5.57 -5.51 -19.10
CA HIS A 67 4.58 -4.49 -18.70
C HIS A 67 3.20 -5.07 -18.35
N LYS A 68 2.87 -6.30 -18.78
CA LYS A 68 1.65 -7.00 -18.34
C LYS A 68 1.56 -7.15 -16.81
N TRP A 69 2.69 -7.16 -16.11
CA TRP A 69 2.77 -7.26 -14.65
C TRP A 69 2.69 -5.91 -13.94
N ALA A 70 2.57 -4.81 -14.68
CA ALA A 70 2.48 -3.45 -14.13
C ALA A 70 1.43 -3.36 -13.01
N ILE A 71 0.22 -3.84 -13.28
CA ILE A 71 -0.91 -3.75 -12.34
C ILE A 71 -0.62 -4.54 -11.06
N LEU A 72 -0.08 -5.76 -11.19
CA LEU A 72 0.24 -6.59 -10.03
C LEU A 72 1.33 -5.93 -9.17
N LEU A 73 2.44 -5.52 -9.78
CA LEU A 73 3.58 -4.95 -9.06
C LEU A 73 3.26 -3.60 -8.41
N THR A 74 2.45 -2.78 -9.08
CA THR A 74 1.96 -1.51 -8.52
C THR A 74 1.00 -1.74 -7.37
N SER A 75 0.07 -2.71 -7.48
CA SER A 75 -0.85 -3.05 -6.39
C SER A 75 -0.11 -3.57 -5.14
N LEU A 76 0.92 -4.40 -5.34
CA LEU A 76 1.76 -4.92 -4.26
C LEU A 76 2.51 -3.79 -3.59
N MET A 77 3.12 -2.89 -4.37
CA MET A 77 3.84 -1.77 -3.78
C MET A 77 2.92 -0.82 -3.02
N THR A 78 1.73 -0.53 -3.56
CA THR A 78 0.76 0.30 -2.82
C THR A 78 0.41 -0.35 -1.49
N PHE A 79 0.19 -1.66 -1.45
CA PHE A 79 -0.12 -2.39 -0.21
C PHE A 79 1.01 -2.37 0.82
N LEU A 80 2.28 -2.38 0.39
CA LEU A 80 3.43 -2.36 1.30
C LEU A 80 3.75 -0.97 1.87
N ILE A 81 3.40 0.11 1.16
CA ILE A 81 3.64 1.49 1.61
C ILE A 81 2.53 1.99 2.54
N THR A 82 1.27 1.58 2.30
CA THR A 82 0.09 2.05 3.02
C THR A 82 -0.19 1.21 4.26
#